data_AF-A0A1B5L3J9-F1
#
_entry.id   AF-A0A1B5L3J9-F1
#
_cell.length_a   1.000
_cell.length_b   1.000
_cell.length_c   1.000
_cell.angle_alpha   90.00
_cell.angle_beta   90.00
_cell.angle_gamma   90.00
#
_symmetry.space_group_name_H-M   'P 1'
#
loop_
_entity.id
_entity.type
_entity.pdbx_description
1 polymer ?
#
loop_
_entity_poly.entity_id
_entity_poly.type
_entity_poly.pdbx_seq_one_letter_code
_entity_poly.pdbx_strand_id
1 'polypeptide(L)' 'MEAKETLKARALQFLVQNKYKDRFKLKGPMLEPKSQPTYFKDLVREIEEAPKRTWLERLGKRLSGMIRLQ' A
#
# COMPACT_ATOMS: atom_id res chain seq x y z
N MET A 1 31.52 13.11 0.77
CA MET A 1 30.59 12.90 -0.36
C MET A 1 30.42 11.39 -0.62
N GLU A 2 31.54 10.68 -0.72
CA GLU A 2 31.64 9.23 -1.01
C GLU A 2 30.77 8.31 -0.13
N ALA A 3 30.77 8.48 1.20
CA ALA A 3 30.01 7.59 2.10
C ALA A 3 28.49 7.53 1.78
N LYS A 4 27.90 8.65 1.35
CA LYS A 4 26.48 8.70 0.96
C LYS A 4 26.25 7.96 -0.36
N GLU A 5 27.18 8.03 -1.29
CA GLU A 5 27.09 7.34 -2.58
C GLU A 5 27.24 5.83 -2.41
N THR A 6 28.15 5.39 -1.53
CA THR A 6 28.29 3.97 -1.18
C THR A 6 27.00 3.40 -0.56
N LEU A 7 26.32 4.17 0.29
CA LEU A 7 25.03 3.76 0.86
C LEU A 7 23.94 3.63 -0.23
N LYS A 8 23.89 4.57 -1.18
CA LYS A 8 22.97 4.50 -2.32
C LYS A 8 23.24 3.29 -3.22
N ALA A 9 24.50 3.03 -3.57
CA ALA A 9 24.88 1.88 -4.38
C ALA A 9 24.49 0.56 -3.69
N ARG A 10 24.71 0.45 -2.38
CA ARG A 10 24.30 -0.71 -1.59
C ARG A 10 22.77 -0.86 -1.51
N ALA A 11 22.03 0.23 -1.39
CA ALA A 11 20.56 0.19 -1.43
C ALA A 11 20.05 -0.33 -2.77
N LEU A 12 20.63 0.13 -3.90
CA LEU A 12 20.30 -0.35 -5.23
C LEU A 12 20.63 -1.84 -5.39
N GLN A 13 21.78 -2.29 -4.87
CA GLN A 13 22.13 -3.71 -4.86
C GLN A 13 21.10 -4.55 -4.11
N PHE A 14 20.63 -4.09 -2.94
CA PHE A 14 19.61 -4.80 -2.17
C PHE A 14 18.27 -4.88 -2.89
N LEU A 15 17.89 -3.84 -3.66
CA LEU A 15 16.69 -3.84 -4.49
C LEU A 15 16.80 -4.86 -5.62
N VAL A 16 17.91 -4.87 -6.37
CA VAL A 16 18.14 -5.82 -7.47
C VAL A 16 18.11 -7.27 -6.97
N GLN A 17 18.71 -7.52 -5.81
CA GLN A 17 18.72 -8.85 -5.20
C GLN A 17 17.40 -9.23 -4.52
N ASN A 18 16.42 -8.33 -4.47
CA ASN A 18 15.19 -8.52 -3.70
C ASN A 18 15.47 -8.99 -2.25
N LYS A 19 16.54 -8.45 -1.64
CA LYS A 19 17.16 -8.97 -0.41
C LYS A 19 16.19 -9.15 0.76
N TYR A 20 15.13 -8.36 0.78
CA TYR A 20 14.16 -8.33 1.87
C TYR A 20 12.84 -9.02 1.57
N LYS A 21 12.68 -9.61 0.38
CA LYS A 21 11.45 -10.29 -0.06
C LYS A 21 10.96 -11.33 0.94
N ASP A 22 11.87 -12.14 1.48
CA ASP A 22 11.52 -13.19 2.43
C ASP A 22 11.74 -12.82 3.90
N ARG A 23 12.49 -11.74 4.17
CA ARG A 23 12.84 -11.33 5.54
C ARG A 23 11.65 -10.73 6.29
N PHE A 24 10.82 -9.95 5.61
CA PHE A 24 9.69 -9.23 6.21
C PHE A 24 8.36 -9.70 5.63
N LYS A 25 8.19 -11.01 5.45
CA LYS A 25 6.89 -11.55 5.01
C LYS A 25 5.82 -11.13 6.01
N LEU A 26 4.85 -10.34 5.54
CA LEU A 26 3.64 -10.07 6.28
C LEU A 26 2.91 -11.40 6.46
N LYS A 27 2.74 -11.82 7.70
CA LYS A 27 2.01 -13.06 8.04
C LYS A 27 0.51 -12.77 7.97
N GLY A 28 -0.30 -13.78 7.64
CA GLY A 28 -1.76 -13.66 7.49
C GLY A 28 -2.45 -12.79 8.55
N PRO A 29 -2.21 -12.99 9.86
CA PRO A 29 -2.85 -12.18 10.90
C PRO A 29 -2.51 -10.68 10.87
N MET A 30 -1.38 -10.28 10.28
CA MET A 30 -1.05 -8.86 10.08
C MET A 30 -1.83 -8.24 8.91
N LEU A 31 -2.28 -9.06 7.96
CA LEU A 31 -3.11 -8.64 6.82
C LEU A 31 -4.61 -8.75 7.11
N GLU A 32 -4.99 -9.20 8.30
CA GLU A 32 -6.37 -9.39 8.74
C GLU A 32 -6.59 -8.69 10.08
N PRO A 33 -6.60 -7.34 10.11
CA PRO A 33 -6.74 -6.61 11.36
C PRO A 33 -8.12 -6.91 11.98
N LYS A 34 -8.17 -7.08 13.31
CA LYS A 34 -9.40 -7.45 14.03
C LYS A 34 -10.57 -6.50 13.80
N SER A 35 -10.28 -5.20 13.63
CA SER A 35 -11.28 -4.17 13.35
C SER A 35 -11.88 -4.27 11.94
N GLN A 36 -11.13 -4.80 10.96
CA GLN A 36 -11.58 -4.95 9.58
C GLN A 36 -10.75 -6.04 8.84
N PRO A 37 -11.13 -7.32 8.94
CA PRO A 37 -10.33 -8.41 8.38
C PRO A 37 -10.11 -8.35 6.86
N THR A 38 -10.99 -7.64 6.14
CA THR A 38 -10.91 -7.48 4.67
C THR A 38 -10.14 -6.24 4.23
N TYR A 39 -9.61 -5.42 5.16
CA TYR A 39 -9.04 -4.09 4.86
C TYR A 39 -8.05 -4.08 3.69
N PHE A 40 -7.02 -4.94 3.74
CA PHE A 40 -5.99 -4.94 2.71
C PHE A 40 -6.49 -5.50 1.36
N LYS A 41 -7.46 -6.44 1.38
CA LYS A 41 -8.10 -6.94 0.16
C LYS A 41 -8.94 -5.85 -0.50
N ASP A 42 -9.70 -5.11 0.31
CA ASP A 42 -10.50 -3.98 -0.15
C ASP A 42 -9.62 -2.86 -0.72
N LEU A 43 -8.51 -2.55 -0.04
CA LEU A 43 -7.56 -1.54 -0.49
C LEU A 43 -6.94 -1.87 -1.86
N VAL A 44 -6.48 -3.12 -2.05
CA VAL A 44 -5.93 -3.57 -3.35
C VAL A 44 -6.96 -3.42 -4.45
N ARG A 45 -8.19 -3.88 -4.22
CA ARG A 45 -9.32 -3.70 -5.14
C ARG A 45 -9.56 -2.23 -5.47
N GLU A 46 -9.52 -1.34 -4.47
CA GLU A 46 -9.71 0.09 -4.71
C GLU A 46 -8.59 0.73 -5.55
N ILE A 47 -7.34 0.30 -5.37
CA ILE A 47 -6.19 0.77 -6.14
C ILE A 47 -6.27 0.29 -7.60
N GLU A 48 -6.68 -0.96 -7.82
CA GLU A 48 -6.88 -1.52 -9.17
C GLU A 48 -8.06 -0.88 -9.91
N GLU A 49 -9.10 -0.48 -9.19
CA GLU A 49 -10.26 0.22 -9.75
C GLU A 49 -9.97 1.72 -9.98
N ALA A 50 -9.10 2.35 -9.18
CA ALA A 50 -8.78 3.79 -9.25
C ALA A 50 -8.34 4.33 -10.63
N PRO A 51 -7.59 3.61 -11.49
CA PRO A 51 -7.28 4.06 -12.85
C PRO A 51 -8.47 3.96 -13.83
N LYS A 52 -9.51 3.17 -13.51
CA LYS A 52 -10.72 3.01 -14.33
C LYS A 52 -11.91 3.84 -13.85
N ARG A 53 -11.85 4.39 -12.62
CA ARG A 53 -12.95 5.17 -12.03
C ARG A 53 -13.05 6.58 -12.61
N THR A 54 -14.24 6.95 -13.05
CA THR A 54 -14.57 8.28 -13.57
C THR A 54 -14.54 9.30 -12.42
N TRP A 55 -14.18 10.57 -12.69
CA TRP A 55 -14.07 11.64 -11.69
C TRP A 55 -15.30 11.78 -10.76
N LEU A 56 -16.51 11.45 -11.26
CA LEU A 56 -17.77 11.43 -10.52
C LEU A 56 -17.83 10.37 -9.39
N GLU A 57 -17.22 9.20 -9.59
CA GLU A 57 -17.23 8.12 -8.57
C GLU A 57 -16.32 8.48 -7.38
N ARG A 58 -15.24 9.23 -7.64
CA ARG A 58 -14.39 9.80 -6.59
C ARG A 58 -15.14 10.84 -5.76
N LEU A 59 -16.01 11.64 -6.38
CA LEU A 59 -16.84 12.62 -5.69
C LEU A 59 -17.90 11.96 -4.80
N GLY A 60 -18.57 10.91 -5.30
CA GLY A 60 -19.57 10.14 -4.54
C GLY A 60 -18.99 9.45 -3.30
N LYS A 61 -17.79 8.85 -3.40
CA LYS A 61 -17.12 8.24 -2.22
C LYS A 61 -16.74 9.25 -1.14
N ARG A 62 -16.31 10.46 -1.53
CA ARG A 62 -16.00 11.53 -0.57
C ARG A 62 -17.26 12.01 0.15
N LEU A 63 -18.38 12.15 -0.56
CA LEU A 63 -19.68 12.50 0.04
C LEU A 63 -20.18 11.41 1.00
N SER A 64 -20.09 10.13 0.60
CA SER A 64 -20.45 8.99 1.44
C SER A 64 -19.60 8.88 2.73
N GLY A 65 -18.30 9.20 2.65
CA GLY A 65 -17.41 9.18 3.81
C GLY A 65 -17.73 10.25 4.85
N MET A 66 -18.25 11.42 4.43
CA MET A 66 -18.63 12.51 5.33
C MET A 66 -19.92 12.21 6.11
N ILE A 67 -20.86 11.48 5.50
CA ILE A 67 -22.13 11.09 6.15
C ILE A 67 -21.89 10.04 7.26
N ARG A 68 -20.80 9.26 7.18
CA ARG A 68 -20.41 8.29 8.23
C ARG A 68 -19.75 8.91 9.47
N LEU A 69 -19.44 10.21 9.43
CA LEU A 69 -18.86 10.96 10.55
C LEU A 69 -19.89 11.81 11.31
N GLN A 70 -21.18 11.70 10.97
CA GLN A 70 -22.30 12.25 11.74
C GLN A 70 -22.95 11.19 12.62
#